data_AF-A0A2D6BTW2-F1
#
_entry.id   AF-A0A2D6BTW2-F1
#
_cell.length_a   1.000
_cell.length_b   1.000
_cell.length_c   1.000
_cell.angle_alpha   90.00
_cell.angle_beta   90.00
_cell.angle_gamma   90.00
#
_symmetry.space_group_name_H-M   'P 1'
#
loop_
_entity.id
_entity.type
_entity.pdbx_description
1 polymer ?
#
loop_
_entity_poly.entity_id
_entity_poly.type
_entity_poly.pdbx_seq_one_letter_code
_entity_poly.pdbx_strand_id
1 'polypeptide(L)'
;MSAWQGLAQDLCRIFLGWKLREDYDALLAIGEGALHLDLRNAEAWCDGDPLPPLFIAGELRSEVEKCAAGSPDGDALELATLDAEFQTRSQWRPEGEIPVLEIACRVRLRVAGRDVEAEAGNQGSAPASD
;
A
#
# COMPACT_ATOMS: atom_id res chain seq x y z
N MET A 1 -15.80 -11.47 -11.44
CA MET A 1 -14.64 -10.61 -11.12
C MET A 1 -13.48 -11.05 -11.98
N SER A 2 -12.77 -10.12 -12.64
CA SER A 2 -11.51 -10.43 -13.34
C SER A 2 -10.42 -10.73 -12.30
N ALA A 3 -9.39 -11.50 -12.69
CA ALA A 3 -8.23 -11.78 -11.83
C ALA A 3 -7.59 -10.48 -11.31
N TRP A 4 -7.49 -9.47 -12.19
CA TRP A 4 -6.97 -8.14 -11.89
C TRP A 4 -7.83 -7.35 -10.90
N GLN A 5 -9.17 -7.50 -10.92
CA GLN A 5 -10.03 -6.87 -9.91
C GLN A 5 -9.82 -7.49 -8.53
N GLY A 6 -9.66 -8.82 -8.47
CA GLY A 6 -9.31 -9.51 -7.23
C GLY A 6 -7.95 -9.06 -6.71
N LEU A 7 -6.94 -8.97 -7.59
CA LEU A 7 -5.61 -8.48 -7.24
C LEU A 7 -5.66 -7.06 -6.68
N ALA A 8 -6.37 -6.11 -7.32
CA ALA A 8 -6.45 -4.74 -6.83
C ALA A 8 -6.98 -4.67 -5.38
N GLN A 9 -8.01 -5.47 -5.07
CA GLN A 9 -8.54 -5.60 -3.70
C GLN A 9 -7.54 -6.24 -2.74
N ASP A 10 -6.85 -7.28 -3.18
CA ASP A 10 -5.83 -7.96 -2.39
C ASP A 10 -4.64 -7.06 -2.08
N LEU A 11 -4.19 -6.23 -3.03
CA LEU A 11 -3.12 -5.27 -2.83
C LEU A 11 -3.50 -4.22 -1.78
N CYS A 12 -4.73 -3.69 -1.82
CA CYS A 12 -5.24 -2.81 -0.75
C CYS A 12 -5.21 -3.52 0.61
N ARG A 13 -5.66 -4.77 0.68
CA ARG A 13 -5.68 -5.55 1.93
C ARG A 13 -4.28 -5.84 2.46
N ILE A 14 -3.32 -6.12 1.58
CA ILE A 14 -1.93 -6.38 1.95
C ILE A 14 -1.28 -5.10 2.47
N PHE A 15 -1.47 -3.99 1.76
CA PHE A 15 -0.97 -2.68 2.15
C PHE A 15 -1.52 -2.22 3.50
N LEU A 16 -2.82 -2.43 3.76
CA LEU A 16 -3.45 -2.08 5.04
C LEU A 16 -3.28 -3.16 6.13
N GLY A 17 -2.55 -4.24 5.80
CA GLY A 17 -2.41 -5.42 6.64
C GLY A 17 -1.14 -5.40 7.50
N TRP A 18 -0.83 -6.57 8.08
CA TRP A 18 0.27 -6.73 9.01
C TRP A 18 1.66 -6.42 8.43
N LYS A 19 1.84 -6.54 7.10
CA LYS A 19 3.12 -6.28 6.44
C LYS A 19 3.52 -4.81 6.44
N LEU A 20 2.56 -3.89 6.59
CA LEU A 20 2.85 -2.47 6.74
C LEU A 20 3.61 -2.16 8.04
N ARG A 21 3.55 -3.07 9.03
CA ARG A 21 4.28 -2.94 10.29
C ARG A 21 5.77 -2.67 10.06
N GLU A 22 6.37 -3.30 9.06
CA GLU A 22 7.80 -3.19 8.78
C GLU A 22 8.20 -1.77 8.35
N ASP A 23 7.27 -1.00 7.79
CA ASP A 23 7.48 0.39 7.36
C ASP A 23 6.76 1.41 8.27
N TYR A 24 6.14 0.94 9.36
CA TYR A 24 5.26 1.75 10.19
C TYR A 24 6.00 2.89 10.89
N ASP A 25 7.21 2.63 11.40
CA ASP A 25 8.04 3.66 12.04
C ASP A 25 8.46 4.75 11.05
N ALA A 26 8.73 4.38 9.79
CA ALA A 26 9.04 5.33 8.74
C ALA A 26 7.84 6.24 8.42
N LEU A 27 6.64 5.68 8.34
CA LEU A 27 5.41 6.44 8.12
C LEU A 27 5.04 7.31 9.32
N LEU A 28 5.21 6.80 10.55
CA LEU A 28 5.01 7.58 11.77
C LEU A 28 5.95 8.78 11.86
N ALA A 29 7.22 8.63 11.45
CA ALA A 29 8.20 9.70 11.47
C ALA A 29 7.84 10.84 10.50
N ILE A 30 7.13 10.53 9.41
CA ILE A 30 6.58 11.54 8.48
C ILE A 30 5.36 12.22 9.10
N GLY A 31 4.53 11.48 9.83
CA GLY A 31 3.33 11.99 10.49
C GLY A 31 2.11 11.97 9.58
N GLU A 32 2.12 12.71 8.47
CA GLU A 32 1.04 12.74 7.48
C GLU A 32 1.56 12.97 6.07
N GLY A 33 0.83 12.52 5.05
CA GLY A 33 1.20 12.78 3.65
C GLY A 33 0.45 11.91 2.63
N ALA A 34 0.77 12.14 1.35
CA ALA A 34 0.30 11.32 0.24
C ALA A 34 1.43 10.41 -0.29
N LEU A 35 1.33 9.12 0.02
CA LEU A 35 2.21 8.08 -0.48
C LEU A 35 1.82 7.67 -1.91
N HIS A 36 2.79 7.59 -2.80
CA HIS A 36 2.67 7.00 -4.12
C HIS A 36 3.66 5.85 -4.25
N LEU A 37 3.18 4.67 -4.64
CA LEU A 37 4.00 3.49 -4.93
C LEU A 37 3.86 3.09 -6.40
N ASP A 38 5.00 3.00 -7.10
CA ASP A 38 5.09 2.29 -8.37
C ASP A 38 5.35 0.81 -8.08
N LEU A 39 4.31 -0.01 -8.25
CA LEU A 39 4.36 -1.43 -7.94
C LEU A 39 5.14 -2.25 -8.96
N ARG A 40 5.49 -1.67 -10.12
CA ARG A 40 6.33 -2.35 -11.11
C ARG A 40 7.81 -2.26 -10.73
N ASN A 41 8.20 -1.12 -10.19
CA ASN A 41 9.59 -0.83 -9.83
C ASN A 41 9.86 -1.00 -8.32
N ALA A 42 8.81 -1.11 -7.51
CA ALA A 42 8.86 -1.05 -6.05
C ALA A 42 9.48 0.28 -5.53
N GLU A 43 9.20 1.36 -6.24
CA GLU A 43 9.63 2.72 -5.87
C GLU A 43 8.51 3.46 -5.14
N ALA A 44 8.89 4.37 -4.26
CA ALA A 44 7.97 5.06 -3.36
C ALA A 44 8.29 6.55 -3.26
N TRP A 45 7.25 7.37 -3.17
CA TRP A 45 7.32 8.82 -2.94
C TRP A 45 6.30 9.25 -1.90
N CYS A 46 6.61 10.28 -1.12
CA CYS A 46 5.65 10.97 -0.26
C CYS A 46 5.60 12.45 -0.68
N ASP A 47 4.41 12.93 -1.02
CA ASP A 47 4.19 14.33 -1.46
C ASP A 47 5.12 14.80 -2.60
N GLY A 48 5.58 13.85 -3.42
CA GLY A 48 6.50 14.07 -4.53
C GLY A 48 7.99 13.86 -4.20
N ASP A 49 8.35 13.75 -2.93
CA ASP A 49 9.72 13.47 -2.50
C ASP A 49 9.99 11.95 -2.48
N PRO A 50 11.11 11.47 -3.04
CA PRO A 50 11.43 10.05 -3.07
C PRO A 50 11.71 9.53 -1.66
N LEU A 51 11.13 8.37 -1.33
CA LEU A 51 11.38 7.66 -0.09
C LEU A 51 12.51 6.62 -0.25
N PRO A 52 13.20 6.25 0.83
CA PRO A 52 14.01 5.04 0.81
C PRO A 52 13.14 3.81 0.46
N PRO A 53 13.74 2.72 -0.04
CA PRO A 53 13.00 1.51 -0.36
C PRO A 53 12.16 1.02 0.82
N LEU A 54 10.86 0.88 0.59
CA LEU A 54 9.91 0.36 1.58
C LEU A 54 9.77 -1.16 1.41
N PHE A 55 9.68 -1.88 2.52
CA PHE A 55 9.46 -3.32 2.51
C PHE A 55 8.13 -3.67 1.82
N ILE A 56 7.07 -2.93 2.14
CA ILE A 56 5.73 -3.13 1.58
C ILE A 56 5.69 -2.94 0.07
N ALA A 57 6.52 -2.05 -0.49
CA ALA A 57 6.59 -1.84 -1.94
C ALA A 57 7.10 -3.09 -2.67
N GLY A 58 8.12 -3.76 -2.10
CA GLY A 58 8.65 -5.03 -2.62
C GLY A 58 7.64 -6.17 -2.52
N GLU A 59 6.91 -6.25 -1.40
CA GLU A 59 5.89 -7.28 -1.20
C GLU A 59 4.71 -7.13 -2.18
N LEU A 60 4.22 -5.90 -2.37
CA LEU A 60 3.13 -5.62 -3.31
C LEU A 60 3.55 -5.90 -4.75
N ARG A 61 4.78 -5.53 -5.13
CA ARG A 61 5.36 -5.88 -6.45
C ARG A 61 5.37 -7.38 -6.69
N SER A 62 5.83 -8.15 -5.71
CA SER A 62 5.86 -9.62 -5.79
C SER A 62 4.46 -10.22 -6.03
N GLU A 63 3.41 -9.67 -5.43
CA GLU A 63 2.03 -10.12 -5.71
C GLU A 63 1.55 -9.75 -7.12
N VAL A 64 1.92 -8.57 -7.62
CA VAL A 64 1.66 -8.17 -9.01
C VAL A 64 2.34 -9.14 -9.99
N GLU A 65 3.62 -9.46 -9.75
CA GLU A 65 4.39 -10.39 -10.59
C GLU A 65 3.80 -11.80 -10.58
N LYS A 66 3.38 -12.31 -9.42
CA LYS A 66 2.71 -13.62 -9.31
C LYS A 66 1.39 -13.65 -10.10
N CYS A 67 0.59 -12.59 -10.01
CA CYS A 67 -0.67 -12.52 -10.75
C CYS A 67 -0.43 -12.43 -12.26
N ALA A 68 0.52 -11.60 -12.68
CA ALA A 68 0.90 -11.47 -14.09
C ALA A 68 1.39 -12.80 -14.68
N ALA A 69 2.27 -13.53 -13.98
CA ALA A 69 2.77 -14.82 -14.42
C ALA A 69 1.68 -15.90 -14.57
N GLY A 70 0.60 -15.80 -13.78
CA GLY A 70 -0.55 -16.71 -13.83
C GLY A 70 -1.68 -16.25 -14.75
N SER A 71 -1.56 -15.09 -15.40
CA SER A 71 -2.65 -14.47 -16.16
C SER A 71 -2.35 -14.52 -17.67
N PRO A 72 -3.33 -14.86 -18.52
CA PRO A 72 -3.15 -14.79 -19.97
C PRO A 72 -2.91 -13.37 -20.48
N ASP A 73 -3.29 -12.36 -19.69
CA ASP A 73 -3.08 -10.94 -19.98
C ASP A 73 -1.89 -10.35 -19.21
N GLY A 74 -1.00 -11.18 -18.66
CA GLY A 74 0.14 -10.77 -17.81
C GLY A 74 1.05 -9.73 -18.47
N ASP A 75 1.46 -9.99 -19.72
CA ASP A 75 2.31 -9.09 -20.51
C ASP A 75 1.61 -7.77 -20.90
N ALA A 76 0.29 -7.70 -20.71
CA ALA A 76 -0.52 -6.53 -21.03
C ALA A 76 -0.64 -5.55 -19.85
N LEU A 77 0.04 -5.79 -18.72
CA LEU A 77 0.07 -4.87 -17.58
C LEU A 77 0.91 -3.61 -17.92
N GLU A 78 0.22 -2.49 -18.09
CA GLU A 78 0.80 -1.20 -18.47
C GLU A 78 1.10 -0.33 -17.25
N LEU A 79 0.23 -0.37 -16.24
CA LEU A 79 0.31 0.44 -15.02
C LEU A 79 -0.02 -0.42 -13.80
N ALA A 80 0.74 -0.25 -12.72
CA ALA A 80 0.37 -0.76 -11.40
C ALA A 80 0.85 0.23 -10.34
N THR A 81 -0.09 0.99 -9.76
CA THR A 81 0.22 1.99 -8.74
C THR A 81 -0.66 1.81 -7.52
N LEU A 82 -0.12 2.17 -6.36
CA LEU A 82 -0.87 2.34 -5.12
C LEU A 82 -0.68 3.78 -4.63
N ASP A 83 -1.78 4.50 -4.49
CA ASP A 83 -1.83 5.81 -3.87
C ASP A 83 -2.44 5.67 -2.48
N ALA A 84 -1.85 6.30 -1.46
CA ALA A 84 -2.41 6.28 -0.12
C ALA A 84 -2.25 7.63 0.57
N GLU A 85 -3.33 8.10 1.19
CA GLU A 85 -3.29 9.21 2.13
C GLU A 85 -3.17 8.64 3.54
N PHE A 86 -2.26 9.19 4.34
CA PHE A 86 -2.11 8.78 5.73
C PHE A 86 -1.96 9.96 6.66
N GLN A 87 -2.39 9.76 7.91
CA GLN A 87 -2.19 10.70 9.00
C GLN A 87 -1.98 9.94 10.31
N THR A 88 -1.08 10.46 11.15
CA THR A 88 -0.80 9.93 12.48
C THR A 88 -1.66 10.67 13.50
N ARG A 89 -2.33 9.92 14.37
CA ARG A 89 -3.12 10.44 15.47
C ARG A 89 -2.73 9.80 16.78
N SER A 90 -2.79 10.57 17.86
CA SER A 90 -2.70 10.02 19.20
C SER A 90 -4.05 9.41 19.58
N GLN A 91 -4.03 8.14 19.95
CA GLN A 91 -5.17 7.46 20.57
C GLN A 91 -4.85 7.22 22.03
N TRP A 92 -5.75 7.67 22.91
CA TRP A 92 -5.63 7.38 24.33
C TRP A 92 -6.04 5.93 24.61
N ARG A 93 -5.19 5.21 25.35
CA ARG A 93 -5.46 3.88 25.93
C ARG A 93 -5.17 3.89 27.43
N PRO A 94 -5.70 2.90 28.18
CA PRO A 94 -5.41 2.78 29.62
C PRO A 94 -3.92 2.75 29.97
N GLU A 95 -3.09 2.27 29.06
CA GLU A 95 -1.62 2.18 29.18
C GLU A 95 -0.89 3.48 28.81
N GLY A 96 -1.57 4.48 28.24
CA GLY A 96 -1.00 5.75 27.78
C GLY A 96 -1.51 6.20 26.41
N GLU A 97 -0.98 7.31 25.90
CA GLU A 97 -1.20 7.73 24.52
C GLU A 97 -0.32 6.91 23.57
N ILE A 98 -0.95 6.30 22.57
CA ILE A 98 -0.24 5.56 21.51
C ILE A 98 -0.48 6.22 20.14
N PRO A 99 0.54 6.26 19.27
CA PRO A 99 0.36 6.71 17.90
C PRO A 99 -0.41 5.66 17.07
N VAL A 100 -1.34 6.15 16.25
CA VAL A 100 -2.18 5.38 15.33
C VAL A 100 -2.13 6.01 13.95
N LEU A 101 -1.77 5.23 12.95
CA LEU A 101 -1.84 5.60 11.55
C LEU A 101 -3.25 5.30 11.03
N GLU A 102 -3.93 6.35 10.58
CA GLU A 102 -5.11 6.25 9.74
C GLU A 102 -4.67 6.32 8.28
N ILE A 103 -5.08 5.34 7.49
CA ILE A 103 -4.63 5.21 6.10
C ILE A 103 -5.82 4.90 5.20
N ALA A 104 -5.94 5.64 4.11
CA ALA A 104 -6.84 5.35 3.01
C ALA A 104 -5.99 5.10 1.76
N CYS A 105 -6.20 3.97 1.08
CA CYS A 105 -5.46 3.63 -0.13
C CYS A 105 -6.38 3.33 -1.31
N ARG A 106 -5.86 3.63 -2.50
CA ARG A 106 -6.42 3.32 -3.80
C ARG A 106 -5.35 2.61 -4.63
N VAL A 107 -5.69 1.45 -5.15
CA VAL A 107 -4.86 0.73 -6.13
C VAL A 107 -5.45 0.96 -7.52
N ARG A 108 -4.58 1.27 -8.47
CA ARG A 108 -4.91 1.44 -9.89
C ARG A 108 -4.03 0.55 -10.74
N LEU A 109 -4.66 -0.32 -11.51
CA LEU A 109 -4.01 -1.21 -12.47
C LEU A 109 -4.54 -0.87 -13.86
N ARG A 110 -3.65 -0.80 -14.86
CA ARG A 110 -4.03 -0.72 -16.27
C ARG A 110 -3.55 -1.96 -16.99
N VAL A 111 -4.49 -2.71 -17.57
CA VAL A 111 -4.20 -3.97 -18.27
C VAL A 111 -4.89 -3.95 -19.63
N ALA A 112 -4.11 -4.11 -20.71
CA ALA A 112 -4.59 -4.09 -22.09
C ALA A 112 -5.49 -2.86 -22.38
N GLY A 113 -5.05 -1.68 -21.95
CA GLY A 113 -5.80 -0.42 -22.06
C GLY A 113 -7.06 -0.30 -21.19
N ARG A 114 -7.32 -1.24 -20.26
CA ARG A 114 -8.45 -1.20 -19.33
C ARG A 114 -8.00 -0.85 -17.92
N ASP A 115 -8.71 0.08 -17.31
CA ASP A 115 -8.46 0.48 -15.91
C ASP A 115 -9.24 -0.42 -14.95
N VAL A 116 -8.55 -0.83 -13.88
CA VAL A 116 -9.06 -1.60 -12.77
C VAL A 116 -8.65 -0.89 -11.49
N GLU A 117 -9.63 -0.59 -10.65
CA GLU A 117 -9.40 0.15 -9.40
C GLU A 117 -10.00 -0.57 -8.20
N ALA A 118 -9.35 -0.41 -7.06
CA ALA A 118 -9.87 -0.80 -5.76
C ALA A 118 -9.49 0.25 -4.72
N GLU A 119 -10.35 0.43 -3.72
CA GLU A 119 -10.13 1.35 -2.61
C GLU A 119 -10.38 0.63 -1.30
N ALA A 120 -9.60 0.97 -0.28
CA ALA A 120 -9.83 0.52 1.09
C ALA A 120 -9.29 1.55 2.08
N GLY A 121 -9.79 1.55 3.30
CA GLY A 121 -9.24 2.33 4.41
C GLY A 121 -9.14 1.50 5.67
N ASN A 122 -8.13 1.77 6.49
CA ASN A 122 -7.95 1.12 7.78
C ASN A 122 -7.40 2.12 8.82
N GLN A 123 -7.70 1.85 10.09
CA GLN A 123 -7.05 2.49 11.24
C GLN A 123 -6.21 1.42 11.93
N GLY A 124 -4.89 1.55 11.86
CA GLY A 124 -3.95 0.60 12.46
C GLY A 124 -3.11 1.28 13.52
N SER A 125 -3.01 0.70 14.72
CA SER A 125 -2.09 1.18 15.77
C SER A 125 -0.72 0.54 15.62
N ALA A 126 0.34 1.25 16.06
CA ALA A 126 1.65 0.64 16.20
C ALA A 126 1.52 -0.56 17.15
N PRO A 127 2.01 -1.76 16.79
CA PRO A 127 2.10 -2.84 17.76
C PRO A 127 3.10 -2.44 18.84
N ALA A 128 2.78 -2.77 20.11
CA ALA A 128 3.71 -2.57 21.21
C ALA A 128 5.04 -3.24 20.85
N SER A 129 6.14 -2.48 20.93
CA SER A 129 7.49 -3.04 20.84
C SER A 129 7.66 -3.99 22.03
N ASP A 130 7.83 -5.29 21.75
CA ASP A 130 8.29 -6.29 22.74
C ASP A 130 9.75 -6.04 23.13
#